data_AF-A0A135TYV2-F1
#
_entry.id   AF-A0A135TYV2-F1
#
_cell.length_a   1.000
_cell.length_b   1.000
_cell.length_c   1.000
_cell.angle_alpha   90.00
_cell.angle_beta   90.00
_cell.angle_gamma   90.00
#
_symmetry.space_group_name_H-M   'P 1'
#
loop_
_entity.id
_entity.type
_entity.pdbx_description
1 polymer ?
#
loop_
_entity_poly.entity_id
_entity_poly.type
_entity_poly.pdbx_seq_one_letter_code
_entity_poly.pdbx_strand_id
1 'polypeptide(L)'
;MGPPTPLSILPLNVIVRSLLTSTISSSPILLPPSLWLMSVLAHATNPLLNPDKNSLLRFFLKNTFYAQFCAGETPAEVGRTIKGLKDLGFSGVILGYAKEVVLTDAQKTELGACSQGKIAEECVRNEITPWATGTLKTVQLAEPGDFVALKFTGAGRQALYSLAERLPRSAVLTDAINSICSLASDRGVRLLFDAEQAFLQPGIDDWTMEYMRKYNTDPGQALIYGTYQAYLKSTPETLSRHLRVAKEEGFTLGVKLVRGAYIGTEPRHLVHDTKEGTDACYDGIAESLLKKQWGGTFCRVTSECLPSAWSLPPTMPSPSGGLEKFVSTGKPVLR
;
A
#
# COMPACT_ATOMS: atom_id res chain seq x y z
N MET A 1 12.34 37.45 20.43
CA MET A 1 11.91 36.08 20.84
C MET A 1 12.78 35.10 20.07
N GLY A 2 13.39 34.13 20.75
CA GLY A 2 14.16 33.08 20.06
C GLY A 2 13.25 32.23 19.17
N PRO A 3 13.82 31.45 18.24
CA PRO A 3 13.03 30.49 17.47
C PRO A 3 12.30 29.54 18.43
N PRO A 4 11.05 29.15 18.12
CA PRO A 4 10.33 28.16 18.92
C PRO A 4 11.17 26.88 19.03
N THR A 5 11.16 26.24 20.20
CA THR A 5 11.88 24.98 20.40
C THR A 5 11.36 23.93 19.42
N PRO A 6 12.20 23.06 18.83
CA PRO A 6 11.82 22.15 17.74
C PRO A 6 10.59 21.24 17.97
N LEU A 7 10.14 21.06 19.22
CA LEU A 7 9.01 20.20 19.59
C LEU A 7 7.83 20.95 20.22
N SER A 8 7.88 22.29 20.36
CA SER A 8 6.78 23.05 20.99
C SER A 8 5.48 23.02 20.19
N ILE A 9 5.52 22.57 18.93
CA ILE A 9 4.35 22.38 18.09
C ILE A 9 3.53 21.13 18.49
N LEU A 10 4.11 20.19 19.23
CA LEU A 10 3.46 18.93 19.61
C LEU A 10 2.54 19.12 20.83
N PRO A 11 1.24 18.75 20.72
CA PRO A 11 0.32 18.80 21.85
C PRO A 11 0.75 17.84 22.96
N LEU A 12 0.77 18.33 24.21
CA LEU A 12 1.19 17.53 25.38
C LEU A 12 0.38 16.25 25.54
N ASN A 13 -0.92 16.29 25.27
CA ASN A 13 -1.80 15.12 25.34
C ASN A 13 -1.40 14.03 24.33
N VAL A 14 -0.90 14.40 23.14
CA VAL A 14 -0.40 13.45 22.13
C VAL A 14 0.90 12.80 22.62
N ILE A 15 1.79 13.58 23.24
CA ILE A 15 3.06 13.07 23.80
C ILE A 15 2.78 12.09 24.93
N VAL A 16 1.94 12.48 25.90
CA VAL A 16 1.61 11.64 27.06
C VAL A 16 0.93 10.34 26.61
N ARG A 17 -0.06 10.43 25.71
CA ARG A 17 -0.73 9.24 25.16
C ARG A 17 0.25 8.32 24.44
N SER A 18 1.10 8.87 23.57
CA SER A 18 2.09 8.08 22.82
C SER A 18 3.08 7.41 23.77
N LEU A 19 3.59 8.13 24.78
CA LEU A 19 4.49 7.56 25.78
C LEU A 19 3.85 6.41 26.54
N LEU A 20 2.60 6.57 27.00
CA LEU A 20 1.87 5.51 27.70
C LEU A 20 1.66 4.29 26.81
N THR A 21 1.15 4.48 25.59
CA THR A 21 0.92 3.39 24.65
C THR A 21 2.22 2.67 24.31
N SER A 22 3.29 3.39 23.97
CA SER A 22 4.59 2.80 23.67
C SER A 22 5.18 2.05 24.87
N THR A 23 5.06 2.58 26.08
CA THR A 23 5.54 1.93 27.31
C THR A 23 4.83 0.60 27.56
N ILE A 24 3.52 0.55 27.36
CA ILE A 24 2.74 -0.69 27.48
C ILE A 24 3.16 -1.67 26.37
N SER A 25 3.21 -1.20 25.12
CA SER A 25 3.49 -2.04 23.96
C SER A 25 4.92 -2.57 23.91
N SER A 26 5.90 -1.88 24.49
CA SER A 26 7.30 -2.33 24.54
C SER A 26 7.62 -3.17 25.78
N SER A 27 6.70 -3.32 26.72
CA SER A 27 6.93 -4.04 27.97
C SER A 27 6.55 -5.52 27.83
N PRO A 28 7.48 -6.46 28.06
CA PRO A 28 7.17 -7.89 28.04
C PRO A 28 6.23 -8.32 29.18
N ILE A 29 6.09 -7.49 30.21
CA ILE A 29 5.23 -7.73 31.37
C ILE A 29 3.82 -7.16 31.12
N LEU A 30 3.71 -5.97 30.52
CA LEU A 30 2.43 -5.29 30.34
C LEU A 30 1.73 -5.67 29.03
N LEU A 31 2.48 -6.01 27.98
CA LEU A 31 1.90 -6.31 26.68
C LEU A 31 0.98 -7.56 26.72
N PRO A 32 1.39 -8.74 27.23
CA PRO A 32 0.54 -9.92 27.22
C PRO A 32 -0.82 -9.74 27.92
N PRO A 33 -0.91 -9.23 29.17
CA PRO A 33 -2.20 -9.02 29.81
C PRO A 33 -3.04 -7.93 29.12
N SER A 34 -2.40 -6.91 28.52
CA SER A 34 -3.11 -5.88 27.75
C SER A 34 -3.77 -6.46 26.50
N LEU A 35 -3.07 -7.33 25.76
CA LEU A 35 -3.61 -8.01 24.58
C LEU A 35 -4.73 -8.98 24.96
N TRP A 36 -4.57 -9.72 26.05
CA TRP A 36 -5.62 -10.58 26.58
C TRP A 36 -6.88 -9.78 26.91
N LEU A 37 -6.74 -8.67 27.63
CA LEU A 37 -7.88 -7.80 27.97
C LEU A 37 -8.56 -7.25 26.71
N MET A 38 -7.78 -6.77 25.74
CA MET A 38 -8.31 -6.28 24.46
C MET A 38 -9.06 -7.37 23.70
N SER A 39 -8.55 -8.61 23.70
CA SER A 39 -9.23 -9.76 23.10
C SER A 39 -10.56 -10.07 23.80
N VAL A 40 -10.59 -10.05 25.13
CA VAL A 40 -11.83 -10.23 25.91
C VAL A 40 -12.85 -9.15 25.57
N LEU A 41 -12.45 -7.87 25.51
CA LEU A 41 -13.35 -6.77 25.18
C LEU A 41 -13.87 -6.87 23.74
N ALA A 42 -13.02 -7.25 22.78
CA ALA A 42 -13.39 -7.39 21.37
C ALA A 42 -14.41 -8.52 21.12
N HIS A 43 -14.41 -9.56 21.95
CA HIS A 43 -15.32 -10.70 21.84
C HIS A 43 -16.40 -10.75 22.92
N ALA A 44 -16.50 -9.72 23.77
CA ALA A 44 -17.46 -9.68 24.86
C ALA A 44 -18.90 -9.60 24.32
N THR A 45 -19.72 -10.59 24.67
CA THR A 45 -21.17 -10.58 24.38
C THR A 45 -21.98 -9.86 25.47
N ASN A 46 -21.43 -9.80 26.69
CA ASN A 46 -22.03 -9.13 27.84
C ASN A 46 -22.11 -7.61 27.61
N PRO A 47 -23.28 -6.97 27.74
CA PRO A 47 -23.45 -5.53 27.54
C PRO A 47 -22.52 -4.62 28.35
N LEU A 48 -22.06 -5.04 29.53
CA LEU A 48 -21.16 -4.25 30.37
C LEU A 48 -19.72 -4.20 29.85
N LEU A 49 -19.25 -5.29 29.24
CA LEU A 49 -17.88 -5.41 28.71
C LEU A 49 -17.79 -5.18 27.20
N ASN A 50 -18.93 -5.09 26.52
CA ASN A 50 -19.00 -4.85 25.08
C ASN A 50 -18.91 -3.33 24.80
N PRO A 51 -17.85 -2.84 24.12
CA PRO A 51 -17.70 -1.42 23.80
C PRO A 51 -18.80 -0.83 22.92
N ASP A 52 -19.49 -1.64 22.10
CA ASP A 52 -20.58 -1.15 21.25
C ASP A 52 -21.86 -0.91 22.06
N LYS A 53 -22.02 -1.60 23.18
CA LYS A 53 -23.21 -1.52 24.06
C LYS A 53 -22.99 -0.62 25.28
N ASN A 54 -21.76 -0.52 25.78
CA ASN A 54 -21.41 0.32 26.94
C ASN A 54 -20.82 1.66 26.49
N SER A 55 -21.61 2.73 26.57
CA SER A 55 -21.22 4.08 26.16
C SER A 55 -20.03 4.65 26.96
N LEU A 56 -19.92 4.31 28.25
CA LEU A 56 -18.81 4.77 29.09
C LEU A 56 -17.52 4.08 28.71
N LEU A 57 -17.55 2.76 28.54
CA LEU A 57 -16.40 1.98 28.07
C LEU A 57 -15.97 2.45 26.67
N ARG A 58 -16.93 2.66 25.77
CA ARG A 58 -16.67 3.23 24.44
C ARG A 58 -16.00 4.59 24.53
N PHE A 59 -16.50 5.47 25.39
CA PHE A 59 -15.94 6.80 25.58
C PHE A 59 -14.48 6.72 26.03
N PHE A 60 -14.15 5.87 27.00
CA PHE A 60 -12.77 5.71 27.45
C PHE A 60 -11.87 5.12 26.35
N LEU A 61 -12.28 4.03 25.69
CA LEU A 61 -11.50 3.42 24.61
C LEU A 61 -11.30 4.40 23.44
N LYS A 62 -12.35 5.12 23.06
CA LYS A 62 -12.34 6.10 21.97
C LYS A 62 -11.36 7.24 22.24
N ASN A 63 -11.38 7.80 23.45
CA ASN A 63 -10.54 8.96 23.81
C ASN A 63 -9.11 8.58 24.26
N THR A 64 -8.81 7.29 24.42
CA THR A 64 -7.48 6.81 24.80
C THR A 64 -6.84 5.97 23.69
N PHE A 65 -7.03 4.65 23.71
CA PHE A 65 -6.38 3.72 22.80
C PHE A 65 -6.72 4.00 21.33
N TYR A 66 -7.99 4.12 20.97
CA TYR A 66 -8.36 4.37 19.57
C TYR A 66 -7.89 5.73 19.08
N ALA A 67 -7.88 6.77 19.93
CA ALA A 67 -7.36 8.07 19.54
C ALA A 67 -5.86 8.06 19.18
N GLN A 68 -5.12 7.01 19.55
CA GLN A 68 -3.73 6.81 19.13
C GLN A 68 -3.59 6.26 17.71
N PHE A 69 -4.55 5.44 17.25
CA PHE A 69 -4.41 4.65 16.01
C PHE A 69 -5.47 4.95 14.95
N CYS A 70 -6.63 5.46 15.35
CA CYS A 70 -7.77 5.70 14.49
C CYS A 70 -7.96 7.22 14.26
N ALA A 71 -8.09 7.61 13.00
CA ALA A 71 -8.31 9.01 12.63
C ALA A 71 -9.69 9.54 13.04
N GLY A 72 -10.69 8.65 13.18
CA GLY A 72 -12.05 9.00 13.57
C GLY A 72 -13.07 7.99 13.04
N GLU A 73 -14.28 8.04 13.58
CA GLU A 73 -15.41 7.21 13.14
C GLU A 73 -16.32 7.95 12.14
N THR A 74 -16.23 9.29 12.11
CA THR A 74 -17.07 10.14 11.26
C THR A 74 -16.21 11.02 10.35
N PRO A 75 -16.73 11.45 9.19
CA PRO A 75 -16.08 12.44 8.32
C PRO A 75 -15.53 13.66 9.06
N ALA A 76 -16.28 14.20 10.02
CA ALA A 76 -15.90 15.38 10.79
C ALA A 76 -14.78 15.10 11.80
N GLU A 77 -14.72 13.89 12.38
CA GLU A 77 -13.58 13.47 13.21
C GLU A 77 -12.33 13.26 12.37
N VAL A 78 -12.45 12.55 11.26
CA VAL A 78 -11.33 12.30 10.33
C VAL A 78 -10.77 13.62 9.80
N GLY A 79 -11.63 14.54 9.36
CA GLY A 79 -11.21 15.86 8.87
C GLY A 79 -10.47 16.69 9.92
N ARG A 80 -10.90 16.64 11.20
CA ARG A 80 -10.17 17.29 12.29
C ARG A 80 -8.79 16.68 12.52
N THR A 81 -8.67 15.35 12.44
CA THR A 81 -7.38 14.67 12.57
C THR A 81 -6.44 15.00 11.41
N ILE A 82 -6.94 15.00 10.16
CA ILE A 82 -6.16 15.38 8.98
C ILE A 82 -5.66 16.81 9.14
N LYS A 83 -6.55 17.75 9.48
CA LYS A 83 -6.17 19.15 9.71
C LYS A 83 -5.11 19.26 10.81
N GLY A 84 -5.29 18.56 11.93
CA GLY A 84 -4.33 18.55 13.03
C GLY A 84 -2.95 18.06 12.59
N LEU A 85 -2.86 17.00 11.77
CA LEU A 85 -1.59 16.52 11.21
C LEU A 85 -0.97 17.56 10.26
N LYS A 86 -1.77 18.20 9.39
CA LYS A 86 -1.25 19.23 8.48
C LYS A 86 -0.78 20.48 9.22
N ASP A 87 -1.49 20.89 10.29
CA ASP A 87 -1.08 21.97 11.19
C ASP A 87 0.26 21.66 11.90
N LEU A 88 0.58 20.38 12.13
CA LEU A 88 1.88 19.94 12.67
C LEU A 88 3.02 19.95 11.63
N GLY A 89 2.71 20.20 10.35
CA GLY A 89 3.68 20.26 9.26
C GLY A 89 3.77 19.01 8.39
N PHE A 90 2.86 18.04 8.56
CA PHE A 90 2.77 16.90 7.62
C PHE A 90 2.13 17.36 6.30
N SER A 91 2.83 17.13 5.17
CA SER A 91 2.34 17.55 3.85
C SER A 91 1.15 16.75 3.32
N GLY A 92 0.90 15.56 3.88
CA GLY A 92 -0.20 14.70 3.45
C GLY A 92 -0.42 13.54 4.41
N VAL A 93 -1.50 12.81 4.18
CA VAL A 93 -1.92 11.67 4.98
C VAL A 93 -2.10 10.41 4.14
N ILE A 94 -2.07 9.26 4.80
CA ILE A 94 -2.54 7.99 4.24
C ILE A 94 -3.81 7.61 5.00
N LEU A 95 -4.96 7.60 4.33
CA LEU A 95 -6.22 7.15 4.91
C LEU A 95 -6.50 5.71 4.51
N GLY A 96 -6.97 4.88 5.44
CA GLY A 96 -7.38 3.51 5.16
C GLY A 96 -8.78 3.24 5.70
N TYR A 97 -9.66 2.70 4.86
CA TYR A 97 -10.93 2.17 5.34
C TYR A 97 -10.68 0.83 6.03
N ALA A 98 -10.82 0.79 7.36
CA ALA A 98 -10.48 -0.35 8.20
C ALA A 98 -11.52 -1.48 8.12
N LYS A 99 -11.74 -2.05 6.92
CA LYS A 99 -12.54 -3.26 6.71
C LYS A 99 -11.64 -4.36 6.15
N GLU A 100 -11.49 -5.42 6.92
CA GLU A 100 -10.81 -6.65 6.52
C GLU A 100 -11.71 -7.83 6.86
N VAL A 101 -11.71 -8.86 6.02
CA VAL A 101 -12.44 -10.08 6.31
C VAL A 101 -11.50 -11.09 6.96
N VAL A 102 -11.69 -11.29 8.26
CA VAL A 102 -11.13 -12.45 8.97
C VAL A 102 -12.09 -13.61 8.76
N LEU A 103 -11.77 -14.50 7.83
CA LEU A 103 -12.59 -15.67 7.56
C LEU A 103 -12.47 -16.68 8.70
N THR A 104 -13.61 -17.20 9.14
CA THR A 104 -13.65 -18.42 9.95
C THR A 104 -13.29 -19.62 9.09
N ASP A 105 -12.84 -20.72 9.71
CA ASP A 105 -12.46 -21.92 8.95
C ASP A 105 -13.62 -22.52 8.14
N ALA A 106 -14.87 -22.39 8.62
CA ALA A 106 -16.07 -22.77 7.88
C ALA A 106 -16.26 -21.90 6.61
N GLN A 107 -16.00 -20.60 6.70
CA GLN A 107 -16.13 -19.69 5.55
C GLN A 107 -15.05 -19.92 4.49
N LYS A 108 -13.87 -20.45 4.87
CA LYS A 108 -12.83 -20.85 3.90
C LYS A 108 -13.28 -22.02 3.02
N THR A 109 -14.02 -22.98 3.59
CA THR A 109 -14.54 -24.15 2.84
C THR A 109 -15.62 -23.78 1.83
N GLU A 110 -16.33 -22.66 2.04
CA GLU A 110 -17.43 -22.18 1.18
C GLU A 110 -17.01 -21.13 0.13
N LEU A 111 -15.72 -20.79 0.03
CA LEU A 111 -15.24 -19.72 -0.86
C LEU A 111 -15.62 -19.93 -2.33
N GLY A 112 -15.55 -21.17 -2.82
CA GLY A 112 -15.95 -21.50 -4.20
C GLY A 112 -17.46 -21.31 -4.47
N ALA A 113 -18.31 -21.46 -3.45
CA ALA A 113 -19.76 -21.30 -3.57
C ALA A 113 -20.20 -19.82 -3.67
N CYS A 114 -19.31 -18.89 -3.33
CA CYS A 114 -19.56 -17.45 -3.44
C CYS A 114 -19.53 -16.92 -4.88
N SER A 115 -19.22 -17.77 -5.86
CA SER A 115 -19.06 -17.39 -7.27
C SER A 115 -20.38 -17.35 -8.05
N GLN A 116 -21.43 -18.07 -7.62
CA GLN A 116 -22.71 -18.16 -8.35
C GLN A 116 -23.93 -18.25 -7.43
N GLY A 117 -25.09 -17.80 -7.92
CA GLY A 117 -26.39 -17.94 -7.25
C GLY A 117 -26.60 -16.98 -6.05
N LYS A 118 -27.52 -17.35 -5.15
CA LYS A 118 -27.95 -16.50 -4.02
C LYS A 118 -26.80 -16.09 -3.08
N ILE A 119 -25.81 -16.95 -2.91
CA ILE A 119 -24.63 -16.69 -2.07
C ILE A 119 -23.77 -15.58 -2.70
N ALA A 120 -23.66 -15.54 -4.03
CA ALA A 120 -22.93 -14.48 -4.73
C ALA A 120 -23.62 -13.12 -4.57
N GLU A 121 -24.95 -13.06 -4.68
CA GLU A 121 -25.73 -11.84 -4.44
C GLU A 121 -25.58 -11.34 -2.99
N GLU A 122 -25.56 -12.26 -2.02
CA GLU A 122 -25.34 -11.93 -0.62
C GLU A 122 -23.94 -11.34 -0.39
N CYS A 123 -22.89 -11.95 -0.97
CA CYS A 123 -21.52 -11.43 -0.90
C CYS A 123 -21.43 -10.03 -1.51
N VAL A 124 -22.07 -9.80 -2.66
CA VAL A 124 -22.11 -8.48 -3.29
C VAL A 124 -22.75 -7.45 -2.37
N ARG A 125 -23.93 -7.76 -1.80
CA ARG A 125 -24.70 -6.84 -0.96
C ARG A 125 -24.02 -6.55 0.38
N ASN A 126 -23.46 -7.56 1.03
CA ASN A 126 -22.98 -7.46 2.41
C ASN A 126 -21.47 -7.19 2.50
N GLU A 127 -20.70 -7.50 1.46
CA GLU A 127 -19.23 -7.45 1.50
C GLU A 127 -18.66 -6.42 0.51
N ILE A 128 -18.88 -6.63 -0.80
CA ILE A 128 -18.31 -5.79 -1.87
C ILE A 128 -18.90 -4.38 -1.83
N THR A 129 -20.23 -4.26 -1.79
CA THR A 129 -20.91 -2.94 -1.84
C THR A 129 -20.53 -2.05 -0.65
N PRO A 130 -20.55 -2.54 0.60
CA PRO A 130 -20.15 -1.72 1.75
C PRO A 130 -18.65 -1.40 1.76
N TRP A 131 -17.80 -2.30 1.27
CA TRP A 131 -16.38 -2.04 1.08
C TRP A 131 -16.15 -0.93 0.06
N ALA A 132 -16.73 -1.04 -1.13
CA ALA A 132 -16.63 -0.04 -2.18
C ALA A 132 -17.14 1.32 -1.70
N THR A 133 -18.29 1.34 -1.03
CA THR A 133 -18.87 2.56 -0.46
C THR A 133 -17.96 3.21 0.60
N GLY A 134 -17.40 2.41 1.51
CA GLY A 134 -16.48 2.91 2.54
C GLY A 134 -15.18 3.46 1.96
N THR A 135 -14.62 2.77 0.98
CA THR A 135 -13.42 3.21 0.27
C THR A 135 -13.67 4.48 -0.54
N LEU A 136 -14.77 4.56 -1.30
CA LEU A 136 -15.14 5.76 -2.06
C LEU A 136 -15.31 6.97 -1.14
N LYS A 137 -15.98 6.80 0.01
CA LYS A 137 -16.07 7.85 1.04
C LYS A 137 -14.69 8.24 1.57
N THR A 138 -13.78 7.30 1.72
CA THR A 138 -12.40 7.57 2.18
C THR A 138 -11.63 8.39 1.15
N VAL A 139 -11.75 8.06 -0.15
CA VAL A 139 -11.23 8.90 -1.25
C VAL A 139 -11.87 10.28 -1.24
N GLN A 140 -13.15 10.39 -0.87
CA GLN A 140 -13.81 11.68 -0.75
C GLN A 140 -13.31 12.55 0.40
N LEU A 141 -12.73 11.94 1.44
CA LEU A 141 -12.14 12.64 2.59
C LEU A 141 -10.69 13.06 2.34
N ALA A 142 -9.97 12.36 1.46
CA ALA A 142 -8.58 12.66 1.10
C ALA A 142 -8.48 13.92 0.22
N GLU A 143 -7.45 14.74 0.44
CA GLU A 143 -7.17 15.91 -0.39
C GLU A 143 -6.22 15.57 -1.55
N PRO A 144 -6.11 16.41 -2.60
CA PRO A 144 -5.14 16.19 -3.66
C PRO A 144 -3.72 16.02 -3.10
N GLY A 145 -3.02 14.99 -3.54
CA GLY A 145 -1.71 14.62 -3.01
C GLY A 145 -1.76 13.76 -1.74
N ASP A 146 -2.90 13.53 -1.10
CA ASP A 146 -3.00 12.49 -0.08
C ASP A 146 -3.00 11.09 -0.72
N PHE A 147 -2.89 10.06 0.13
CA PHE A 147 -3.01 8.66 -0.27
C PHE A 147 -4.23 8.01 0.39
N VAL A 148 -4.83 7.06 -0.31
CA VAL A 148 -5.79 6.11 0.24
C VAL A 148 -5.27 4.69 0.10
N ALA A 149 -5.20 3.97 1.22
CA ALA A 149 -4.84 2.57 1.28
C ALA A 149 -6.07 1.69 1.02
N LEU A 150 -5.88 0.70 0.14
CA LEU A 150 -6.89 -0.24 -0.29
C LEU A 150 -6.43 -1.67 0.02
N LYS A 151 -7.20 -2.38 0.84
CA LYS A 151 -7.05 -3.82 1.04
C LYS A 151 -8.13 -4.55 0.25
N PHE A 152 -7.71 -5.45 -0.64
CA PHE A 152 -8.65 -6.11 -1.55
C PHE A 152 -9.46 -7.18 -0.82
N THR A 153 -8.89 -7.88 0.18
CA THR A 153 -9.66 -8.84 0.98
C THR A 153 -10.81 -8.19 1.76
N GLY A 154 -10.71 -6.88 2.03
CA GLY A 154 -11.80 -6.09 2.61
C GLY A 154 -13.09 -6.11 1.79
N ALA A 155 -12.99 -6.39 0.49
CA ALA A 155 -14.12 -6.55 -0.42
C ALA A 155 -14.88 -7.87 -0.22
N GLY A 156 -14.34 -8.81 0.55
CA GLY A 156 -15.05 -10.02 0.94
C GLY A 156 -14.49 -11.33 0.41
N ARG A 157 -15.27 -12.38 0.63
CA ARG A 157 -15.00 -13.78 0.25
C ARG A 157 -14.70 -13.93 -1.24
N GLN A 158 -15.46 -13.26 -2.11
CA GLN A 158 -15.21 -13.30 -3.55
C GLN A 158 -13.83 -12.75 -3.91
N ALA A 159 -13.45 -11.61 -3.36
CA ALA A 159 -12.13 -11.03 -3.63
C ALA A 159 -11.02 -11.93 -3.09
N LEU A 160 -11.17 -12.44 -1.86
CA LEU A 160 -10.20 -13.35 -1.27
C LEU A 160 -10.02 -14.62 -2.12
N TYR A 161 -11.11 -15.23 -2.57
CA TYR A 161 -11.07 -16.42 -3.43
C TYR A 161 -10.39 -16.13 -4.78
N SER A 162 -10.79 -15.05 -5.47
CA SER A 162 -10.16 -14.67 -6.73
C SER A 162 -8.67 -14.36 -6.58
N LEU A 163 -8.25 -13.75 -5.47
CA LEU A 163 -6.83 -13.47 -5.19
C LEU A 163 -6.03 -14.75 -4.92
N ALA A 164 -6.54 -15.62 -4.04
CA ALA A 164 -5.87 -16.85 -3.65
C ALA A 164 -5.68 -17.82 -4.83
N GLU A 165 -6.73 -17.98 -5.65
CA GLU A 165 -6.72 -18.88 -6.81
C GLU A 165 -6.27 -18.19 -8.10
N ARG A 166 -5.93 -16.89 -8.06
CA ARG A 166 -5.57 -16.06 -9.22
C ARG A 166 -6.62 -16.12 -10.34
N LEU A 167 -7.90 -16.14 -9.96
CA LEU A 167 -9.03 -16.19 -10.88
C LEU A 167 -9.46 -14.77 -11.32
N PRO A 168 -10.16 -14.65 -12.47
CA PRO A 168 -10.79 -13.38 -12.84
C PRO A 168 -11.72 -12.85 -11.75
N ARG A 169 -11.76 -11.53 -11.64
CA ARG A 169 -12.69 -10.81 -10.76
C ARG A 169 -14.11 -10.90 -11.30
N SER A 170 -15.11 -10.91 -10.41
CA SER A 170 -16.50 -10.71 -10.81
C SER A 170 -16.69 -9.31 -11.42
N ALA A 171 -17.68 -9.15 -12.30
CA ALA A 171 -17.97 -7.86 -12.93
C ALA A 171 -18.20 -6.75 -11.88
N VAL A 172 -18.96 -7.06 -10.82
CA VAL A 172 -19.26 -6.11 -9.75
C VAL A 172 -18.01 -5.67 -8.98
N LEU A 173 -17.08 -6.60 -8.69
CA LEU A 173 -15.82 -6.26 -8.04
C LEU A 173 -14.93 -5.40 -8.95
N THR A 174 -14.88 -5.73 -10.24
CA THR A 174 -14.17 -4.94 -11.26
C THR A 174 -14.72 -3.51 -11.34
N ASP A 175 -16.04 -3.34 -11.38
CA ASP A 175 -16.70 -2.03 -11.43
C ASP A 175 -16.46 -1.23 -10.15
N ALA A 176 -16.46 -1.88 -8.99
CA ALA A 176 -16.12 -1.25 -7.72
C ALA A 176 -14.69 -0.70 -7.71
N ILE A 177 -13.69 -1.51 -8.09
CA ILE A 177 -12.29 -1.08 -8.14
C ILE A 177 -12.10 0.03 -9.19
N ASN A 178 -12.73 -0.11 -10.36
CA ASN A 178 -12.70 0.91 -11.40
C ASN A 178 -13.26 2.26 -10.92
N SER A 179 -14.38 2.24 -10.20
CA SER A 179 -15.00 3.44 -9.64
C SER A 179 -14.10 4.12 -8.61
N ILE A 180 -13.42 3.33 -7.76
CA ILE A 180 -12.43 3.84 -6.79
C ILE A 180 -11.25 4.50 -7.51
N CYS A 181 -10.69 3.82 -8.51
CA CYS A 181 -9.53 4.34 -9.25
C CYS A 181 -9.88 5.60 -10.05
N SER A 182 -11.05 5.63 -10.70
CA SER A 182 -11.54 6.80 -11.44
C SER A 182 -11.70 7.99 -10.50
N LEU A 183 -12.40 7.81 -9.37
CA LEU A 183 -12.60 8.89 -8.42
C LEU A 183 -11.28 9.40 -7.82
N ALA A 184 -10.33 8.50 -7.55
CA ALA A 184 -9.02 8.88 -7.05
C ALA A 184 -8.24 9.71 -8.09
N SER A 185 -8.27 9.29 -9.35
CA SER A 185 -7.71 10.03 -10.48
C SER A 185 -8.32 11.43 -10.61
N ASP A 186 -9.64 11.52 -10.62
CA ASP A 186 -10.38 12.80 -10.76
C ASP A 186 -10.07 13.78 -9.62
N ARG A 187 -9.73 13.26 -8.44
CA ARG A 187 -9.40 14.05 -7.24
C ARG A 187 -7.91 14.29 -7.04
N GLY A 188 -7.04 13.73 -7.87
CA GLY A 188 -5.59 13.77 -7.65
C GLY A 188 -5.15 13.09 -6.36
N VAL A 189 -5.88 12.06 -5.92
CA VAL A 189 -5.58 11.24 -4.75
C VAL A 189 -4.87 9.97 -5.22
N ARG A 190 -3.79 9.59 -4.52
CA ARG A 190 -3.01 8.40 -4.86
C ARG A 190 -3.57 7.18 -4.14
N LEU A 191 -3.48 6.01 -4.76
CA LEU A 191 -3.95 4.74 -4.19
C LEU A 191 -2.77 3.85 -3.84
N LEU A 192 -2.77 3.33 -2.61
CA LEU A 192 -1.83 2.30 -2.15
C LEU A 192 -2.60 0.98 -2.11
N PHE A 193 -2.30 0.07 -3.03
CA PHE A 193 -2.81 -1.29 -2.93
C PHE A 193 -1.94 -2.02 -1.92
N ASP A 194 -2.54 -2.29 -0.76
CA ASP A 194 -1.85 -2.84 0.39
C ASP A 194 -1.47 -4.29 0.15
N ALA A 195 -0.27 -4.65 0.62
CA ALA A 195 0.18 -6.02 0.65
C ALA A 195 -0.48 -6.74 1.82
N GLU A 196 -0.87 -7.99 1.59
CA GLU A 196 -1.56 -8.82 2.56
C GLU A 196 -0.70 -10.05 2.85
N GLN A 197 -1.29 -11.20 3.19
CA GLN A 197 -0.53 -12.44 3.42
C GLN A 197 0.12 -12.95 2.12
N ALA A 198 1.26 -13.63 2.24
CA ALA A 198 2.08 -14.04 1.09
C ALA A 198 1.33 -14.95 0.10
N PHE A 199 0.36 -15.74 0.56
CA PHE A 199 -0.45 -16.60 -0.32
C PHE A 199 -1.41 -15.81 -1.23
N LEU A 200 -1.80 -14.59 -0.84
CA LEU A 200 -2.65 -13.70 -1.64
C LEU A 200 -1.84 -12.75 -2.52
N GLN A 201 -0.60 -12.47 -2.11
CA GLN A 201 0.22 -11.42 -2.69
C GLN A 201 0.40 -11.54 -4.22
N PRO A 202 0.60 -12.73 -4.82
CA PRO A 202 0.68 -12.85 -6.27
C PRO A 202 -0.59 -12.35 -6.99
N GLY A 203 -1.78 -12.63 -6.45
CA GLY A 203 -3.04 -12.14 -7.03
C GLY A 203 -3.21 -10.63 -6.87
N ILE A 204 -2.79 -10.09 -5.72
CA ILE A 204 -2.78 -8.64 -5.45
C ILE A 204 -1.83 -7.94 -6.42
N ASP A 205 -0.65 -8.51 -6.65
CA ASP A 205 0.36 -8.03 -7.56
C ASP A 205 -0.15 -7.98 -9.00
N ASP A 206 -0.86 -9.02 -9.47
CA ASP A 206 -1.46 -9.04 -10.81
C ASP A 206 -2.43 -7.88 -11.00
N TRP A 207 -3.36 -7.69 -10.05
CA TRP A 207 -4.36 -6.62 -10.12
C TRP A 207 -3.67 -5.26 -10.03
N THR A 208 -2.70 -5.11 -9.14
CA THR A 208 -1.92 -3.87 -8.99
C THR A 208 -1.23 -3.50 -10.30
N MET A 209 -0.54 -4.44 -10.94
CA MET A 209 0.15 -4.20 -12.21
C MET A 209 -0.82 -3.91 -13.35
N GLU A 210 -2.00 -4.53 -13.39
CA GLU A 210 -3.08 -4.17 -14.33
C GLU A 210 -3.50 -2.70 -14.17
N TYR A 211 -3.75 -2.26 -12.94
CA TYR A 211 -4.19 -0.89 -12.67
C TYR A 211 -3.07 0.15 -12.85
N MET A 212 -1.81 -0.21 -12.61
CA MET A 212 -0.67 0.66 -12.93
C MET A 212 -0.53 0.88 -14.44
N ARG A 213 -0.69 -0.15 -15.28
CA ARG A 213 -0.70 0.01 -16.75
C ARG A 213 -1.76 1.00 -17.20
N LYS A 214 -2.92 0.97 -16.55
CA LYS A 214 -4.07 1.82 -16.89
C LYS A 214 -3.92 3.27 -16.44
N TYR A 215 -3.35 3.52 -15.26
CA TYR A 215 -3.39 4.84 -14.62
C TYR A 215 -2.02 5.51 -14.42
N ASN A 216 -0.90 4.78 -14.49
CA ASN A 216 0.44 5.34 -14.29
C ASN A 216 1.14 5.61 -15.64
N THR A 217 0.42 6.17 -16.60
CA THR A 217 0.91 6.41 -17.96
C THR A 217 1.82 7.62 -18.07
N ASP A 218 1.73 8.56 -17.13
CA ASP A 218 2.55 9.76 -17.12
C ASP A 218 3.96 9.47 -16.58
N PRO A 219 5.04 9.75 -17.34
CA PRO A 219 6.40 9.45 -16.91
C PRO A 219 6.76 10.15 -15.59
N GLY A 220 7.15 9.35 -14.59
CA GLY A 220 7.56 9.86 -13.28
C GLY A 220 6.42 10.22 -12.33
N GLN A 221 5.17 10.02 -12.74
CA GLN A 221 3.98 10.15 -11.90
C GLN A 221 3.31 8.80 -11.72
N ALA A 222 2.77 8.54 -10.53
CA ALA A 222 2.01 7.34 -10.25
C ALA A 222 0.75 7.70 -9.47
N LEU A 223 -0.39 7.20 -9.95
CA LEU A 223 -1.64 7.18 -9.20
C LEU A 223 -1.67 5.95 -8.30
N ILE A 224 -1.32 4.79 -8.85
CA ILE A 224 -1.39 3.48 -8.21
C ILE A 224 -0.01 3.07 -7.70
N TYR A 225 0.06 2.64 -6.45
CA TYR A 225 1.27 2.13 -5.81
C TYR A 225 1.02 0.72 -5.28
N GLY A 226 1.94 -0.19 -5.57
CA GLY A 226 1.98 -1.53 -5.03
C GLY A 226 2.81 -1.55 -3.75
N THR A 227 2.36 -2.32 -2.76
CA THR A 227 3.10 -2.47 -1.51
C THR A 227 4.02 -3.69 -1.58
N TYR A 228 5.30 -3.50 -1.27
CA TYR A 228 6.31 -4.56 -1.31
C TYR A 228 6.86 -4.80 0.09
N GLN A 229 6.79 -6.04 0.57
CA GLN A 229 7.13 -6.40 1.95
C GLN A 229 8.54 -7.00 2.03
N ALA A 230 9.53 -6.22 2.42
CA ALA A 230 10.95 -6.60 2.44
C ALA A 230 11.31 -7.75 3.40
N TYR A 231 10.42 -8.15 4.30
CA TYR A 231 10.61 -9.34 5.14
C TYR A 231 10.51 -10.67 4.35
N LEU A 232 9.87 -10.67 3.17
CA LEU A 232 9.81 -11.85 2.31
C LEU A 232 11.08 -11.96 1.48
N LYS A 233 11.67 -13.16 1.47
CA LYS A 233 12.87 -13.46 0.68
C LYS A 233 12.64 -13.27 -0.83
N SER A 234 11.40 -13.35 -1.31
CA SER A 234 11.02 -13.19 -2.73
C SER A 234 10.86 -11.73 -3.19
N THR A 235 10.72 -10.77 -2.27
CA THR A 235 10.40 -9.38 -2.61
C THR A 235 11.37 -8.73 -3.59
N PRO A 236 12.71 -8.90 -3.47
CA PRO A 236 13.64 -8.32 -4.45
C PRO A 236 13.42 -8.85 -5.87
N GLU A 237 13.15 -10.14 -6.02
CA GLU A 237 12.90 -10.76 -7.33
C GLU A 237 11.59 -10.25 -7.93
N THR A 238 10.50 -10.24 -7.14
CA THR A 238 9.19 -9.72 -7.57
C THR A 238 9.27 -8.27 -8.02
N LEU A 239 9.90 -7.41 -7.22
CA LEU A 239 10.07 -6.00 -7.55
C LEU A 239 10.94 -5.81 -8.80
N SER A 240 12.02 -6.59 -8.95
CA SER A 240 12.86 -6.55 -10.15
C SER A 240 12.07 -6.90 -11.41
N ARG A 241 11.24 -7.95 -11.34
CA ARG A 241 10.35 -8.33 -12.44
C ARG A 241 9.35 -7.22 -12.77
N HIS A 242 8.71 -6.61 -11.76
CA HIS A 242 7.75 -5.54 -11.97
C HIS A 242 8.39 -4.28 -12.58
N LEU A 243 9.58 -3.90 -12.12
CA LEU A 243 10.36 -2.79 -12.70
C LEU A 243 10.67 -3.03 -14.18
N ARG A 244 11.06 -4.27 -14.54
CA ARG A 244 11.33 -4.64 -15.93
C ARG A 244 10.07 -4.55 -16.79
N VAL A 245 8.96 -5.13 -16.32
CA VAL A 245 7.67 -5.07 -17.02
C VAL A 245 7.21 -3.63 -17.22
N ALA A 246 7.30 -2.79 -16.18
CA ALA A 246 6.95 -1.37 -16.25
C ALA A 246 7.78 -0.61 -17.31
N LYS A 247 9.08 -0.93 -17.39
CA LYS A 247 9.97 -0.38 -18.41
C LYS A 247 9.62 -0.87 -19.82
N GLU A 248 9.39 -2.17 -20.00
CA GLU A 248 9.08 -2.79 -21.29
C GLU A 248 7.75 -2.28 -21.85
N GLU A 249 6.75 -2.09 -20.98
CA GLU A 249 5.40 -1.69 -21.38
C GLU A 249 5.12 -0.19 -21.27
N GLY A 250 6.05 0.60 -20.71
CA GLY A 250 6.02 2.06 -20.75
C GLY A 250 5.10 2.74 -19.71
N PHE A 251 4.98 2.19 -18.50
CA PHE A 251 4.26 2.83 -17.38
C PHE A 251 5.16 3.06 -16.15
N THR A 252 4.81 4.00 -15.29
CA THR A 252 5.55 4.28 -14.05
C THR A 252 5.17 3.27 -12.96
N LEU A 253 6.14 2.54 -12.42
CA LEU A 253 5.92 1.66 -11.28
C LEU A 253 5.82 2.45 -9.97
N GLY A 254 4.64 2.47 -9.34
CA GLY A 254 4.47 3.03 -8.01
C GLY A 254 4.87 2.03 -6.92
N VAL A 255 5.83 2.37 -6.06
CA VAL A 255 6.33 1.47 -5.02
C VAL A 255 6.11 2.04 -3.62
N LYS A 256 5.40 1.28 -2.77
CA LYS A 256 5.36 1.46 -1.31
C LYS A 256 6.18 0.34 -0.68
N LEU A 257 7.41 0.66 -0.27
CA LEU A 257 8.28 -0.32 0.39
C LEU A 257 8.01 -0.34 1.90
N VAL A 258 7.70 -1.52 2.44
CA VAL A 258 7.51 -1.77 3.88
C VAL A 258 8.39 -2.95 4.32
N ARG A 259 8.59 -3.13 5.63
CA ARG A 259 9.17 -4.38 6.14
C ARG A 259 8.16 -5.53 6.01
N GLY A 260 7.02 -5.42 6.67
CA GLY A 260 5.95 -6.43 6.63
C GLY A 260 5.11 -6.37 7.90
N ALA A 261 3.89 -6.93 7.88
CA ALA A 261 2.95 -6.90 9.00
C ALA A 261 2.46 -8.29 9.44
N TYR A 262 2.67 -9.33 8.64
CA TYR A 262 2.10 -10.67 8.85
C TYR A 262 3.11 -11.72 9.33
N ILE A 263 4.28 -11.28 9.83
CA ILE A 263 5.39 -12.17 10.23
C ILE A 263 5.00 -13.27 11.22
N GLY A 264 4.01 -13.03 12.09
CA GLY A 264 3.53 -14.01 13.06
C GLY A 264 2.64 -15.11 12.46
N THR A 265 2.11 -14.91 11.25
CA THR A 265 1.20 -15.85 10.57
C THR A 265 1.80 -16.47 9.31
N GLU A 266 2.89 -15.92 8.79
CA GLU A 266 3.55 -16.44 7.59
C GLU A 266 4.29 -17.77 7.84
N PRO A 267 4.33 -18.68 6.85
CA PRO A 267 5.26 -19.80 6.86
C PRO A 267 6.70 -19.30 7.01
N ARG A 268 7.38 -19.77 8.07
CA ARG A 268 8.69 -19.25 8.48
C ARG A 268 9.73 -19.21 7.36
N HIS A 269 9.71 -20.19 6.47
CA HIS A 269 10.67 -20.33 5.38
C HIS A 269 10.60 -19.21 4.33
N LEU A 270 9.46 -18.51 4.23
CA LEU A 270 9.28 -17.38 3.30
C LEU A 270 9.95 -16.09 3.80
N VAL A 271 10.11 -15.95 5.13
CA VAL A 271 10.59 -14.73 5.77
C VAL A 271 12.10 -14.81 6.02
N HIS A 272 12.83 -13.69 5.93
CA HIS A 272 14.25 -13.61 6.30
C HIS A 272 14.52 -14.19 7.70
N ASP A 273 15.68 -14.81 7.90
CA ASP A 273 15.97 -15.60 9.12
C ASP A 273 16.11 -14.72 10.37
N THR A 274 16.51 -13.45 10.18
CA THR A 274 16.67 -12.47 11.25
C THR A 274 16.00 -11.14 10.89
N LYS A 275 15.76 -10.31 11.91
CA LYS A 275 15.28 -8.93 11.74
C LYS A 275 16.30 -8.10 10.97
N GLU A 276 17.59 -8.29 11.26
CA GLU A 276 18.70 -7.63 10.57
C GLU A 276 18.73 -7.99 9.09
N GLY A 277 18.38 -9.23 8.73
CA GLY A 277 18.24 -9.65 7.33
C GLY A 277 17.09 -8.94 6.61
N THR A 278 15.95 -8.73 7.29
CA THR A 278 14.85 -7.91 6.77
C THR A 278 15.25 -6.46 6.58
N ASP A 279 15.99 -5.89 7.54
CA ASP A 279 16.48 -4.51 7.47
C ASP A 279 17.45 -4.33 6.31
N ALA A 280 18.44 -5.22 6.17
CA ALA A 280 19.39 -5.18 5.05
C ALA A 280 18.69 -5.31 3.69
N CYS A 281 17.67 -6.16 3.59
CA CYS A 281 16.85 -6.27 2.38
C CYS A 281 16.10 -4.96 2.09
N TYR A 282 15.43 -4.40 3.09
CA TYR A 282 14.71 -3.13 2.97
C TYR A 282 15.64 -1.99 2.52
N ASP A 283 16.75 -1.80 3.21
CA ASP A 283 17.70 -0.71 2.94
C ASP A 283 18.31 -0.84 1.55
N GLY A 284 18.67 -2.05 1.13
CA GLY A 284 19.23 -2.29 -0.19
C GLY A 284 18.21 -2.08 -1.33
N ILE A 285 16.94 -2.43 -1.14
CA ILE A 285 15.88 -2.08 -2.09
C ILE A 285 15.69 -0.56 -2.13
N ALA A 286 15.56 0.09 -0.97
CA ALA A 286 15.35 1.53 -0.88
C ALA A 286 16.48 2.32 -1.55
N GLU A 287 17.73 1.95 -1.28
CA GLU A 287 18.91 2.54 -1.92
C GLU A 287 18.85 2.39 -3.44
N SER A 288 18.52 1.20 -3.93
CA SER A 288 18.46 0.91 -5.36
C SER A 288 17.35 1.72 -6.07
N LEU A 289 16.17 1.86 -5.44
CA LEU A 289 15.07 2.67 -5.97
C LEU A 289 15.41 4.17 -5.97
N LEU A 290 16.00 4.68 -4.88
CA LEU A 290 16.37 6.10 -4.75
C LEU A 290 17.47 6.48 -5.76
N LYS A 291 18.46 5.61 -5.95
CA LYS A 291 19.54 5.80 -6.93
C LYS A 291 19.10 5.50 -8.37
N LYS A 292 17.93 4.88 -8.56
CA LYS A 292 17.43 4.37 -9.85
C LYS A 292 18.45 3.44 -10.52
N GLN A 293 19.07 2.56 -9.73
CA GLN A 293 20.12 1.63 -10.16
C GLN A 293 19.81 0.22 -9.67
N TRP A 294 20.23 -0.77 -10.45
CA TRP A 294 20.18 -2.17 -10.03
C TRP A 294 21.31 -2.44 -9.00
N GLY A 295 20.98 -2.35 -7.71
CA GLY A 295 21.90 -2.68 -6.61
C GLY A 295 22.02 -4.19 -6.37
N GLY A 296 22.88 -4.57 -5.43
CA GLY A 296 23.17 -5.98 -5.12
C GLY A 296 22.00 -6.76 -4.50
N THR A 297 21.04 -6.07 -3.88
CA THR A 297 19.83 -6.69 -3.30
C THR A 297 18.84 -7.12 -4.36
N PHE A 298 18.79 -6.41 -5.50
CA PHE A 298 18.02 -6.89 -6.64
C PHE A 298 18.74 -8.09 -7.26
N CYS A 299 18.02 -9.20 -7.40
CA CYS A 299 18.54 -10.34 -8.14
C CYS A 299 18.89 -9.89 -9.55
N ARG A 300 20.18 -9.94 -9.90
CA ARG A 300 20.57 -10.21 -11.28
C ARG A 300 20.05 -11.61 -11.55
N VAL A 301 18.89 -11.73 -12.19
CA VAL A 301 18.49 -13.02 -12.75
C VAL A 301 19.56 -13.39 -13.78
N THR A 302 20.48 -14.28 -13.40
CA THR A 302 21.41 -14.99 -14.29
C THR A 302 20.56 -15.83 -15.25
N SER A 303 20.84 -16.02 -16.53
CA SER A 303 22.02 -15.79 -17.35
C SER A 303 21.58 -15.83 -18.82
N GLU A 304 21.34 -14.70 -19.47
CA GLU A 304 21.28 -14.65 -20.94
C GLU A 304 21.53 -13.20 -21.40
N CYS A 305 22.63 -13.04 -22.15
CA CYS A 305 23.05 -11.88 -22.95
C CYS A 305 23.45 -10.56 -22.25
N LEU A 306 24.76 -10.33 -22.19
CA LEU A 306 25.42 -9.01 -22.29
C LEU A 306 25.49 -8.59 -23.80
N PRO A 307 25.85 -7.33 -24.19
CA PRO A 307 26.37 -6.23 -23.38
C PRO A 307 25.75 -4.84 -23.64
N SER A 308 26.22 -3.89 -22.83
CA SER A 308 26.37 -2.45 -23.08
C SER A 308 25.39 -1.53 -22.37
N ALA A 309 25.99 -0.41 -21.96
CA ALA A 309 25.47 0.59 -21.06
C ALA A 309 24.12 1.17 -21.49
N TRP A 310 23.46 1.78 -20.53
CA TRP A 310 22.32 2.67 -20.72
C TRP A 310 22.62 3.74 -21.79
N SER A 311 22.33 3.45 -23.06
CA SER A 311 22.35 4.45 -24.13
C SER A 311 20.92 4.97 -24.33
N LEU A 312 20.78 6.29 -24.13
CA LEU A 312 19.60 7.08 -24.48
C LEU A 312 19.23 6.85 -25.97
N PRO A 313 17.95 6.97 -26.34
CA PRO A 313 17.51 6.78 -27.72
C PRO A 313 18.15 7.83 -28.66
N PRO A 314 18.53 7.45 -29.89
CA PRO A 314 19.05 8.38 -30.87
C PRO A 314 17.94 9.32 -31.34
N THR A 315 18.27 10.61 -31.45
CA THR A 315 17.45 11.64 -32.10
C THR A 315 17.17 11.26 -33.55
N MET A 316 15.90 11.35 -33.98
CA MET A 316 15.49 11.14 -35.37
C MET A 316 16.14 12.15 -36.33
N PRO A 317 16.41 11.76 -37.60
CA PRO A 317 17.04 12.61 -38.59
C PRO A 317 16.04 13.56 -39.29
N SER A 318 16.51 14.77 -39.60
CA SER A 318 15.85 15.72 -40.51
C SER A 318 16.01 15.25 -41.97
N PRO A 319 14.99 15.36 -42.84
CA PRO A 319 15.11 14.93 -44.22
C PRO A 319 15.69 16.00 -45.15
N SER A 320 16.55 15.51 -46.05
CA SER A 320 16.74 15.88 -47.46
C SER A 320 17.32 17.24 -47.87
N GLY A 321 18.37 17.16 -48.69
CA GLY A 321 18.81 18.23 -49.59
C GLY A 321 20.27 18.08 -50.00
N GLY A 322 20.55 17.18 -50.94
CA GLY A 322 21.91 16.92 -51.43
C GLY A 322 22.46 18.05 -52.31
N LEU A 323 23.79 18.11 -52.40
CA LEU A 323 24.50 18.57 -53.59
C LEU A 323 25.95 18.09 -53.56
N GLU A 324 26.39 17.62 -54.72
CA GLU A 324 27.72 17.09 -55.01
C GLU A 324 28.84 18.13 -54.91
N LYS A 325 30.06 17.60 -54.81
CA LYS A 325 31.36 18.27 -54.88
C LYS A 325 31.45 19.32 -55.99
N PHE A 326 32.19 20.41 -55.74
CA PHE A 326 33.50 20.64 -56.37
C PHE A 326 34.42 21.50 -55.48
N VAL A 327 35.51 20.84 -55.03
CA VAL A 327 36.89 21.33 -54.91
C VAL A 327 37.36 22.28 -53.78
N SER A 328 38.48 21.80 -53.21
CA SER A 328 39.64 22.48 -52.63
C SER A 328 39.73 22.69 -51.12
N THR A 329 40.40 21.69 -50.54
CA THR A 329 41.54 21.76 -49.59
C THR A 329 41.50 22.72 -48.39
N GLY A 330 41.66 22.11 -47.21
CA GLY A 330 42.12 22.81 -46.01
C GLY A 330 41.65 22.14 -44.72
N LYS A 331 42.24 20.99 -44.37
CA LYS A 331 42.06 20.36 -43.04
C LYS A 331 42.44 21.35 -41.92
N PRO A 332 41.64 21.45 -40.85
CA PRO A 332 42.12 21.80 -39.53
C PRO A 332 42.43 20.52 -38.72
N VAL A 333 43.28 20.66 -37.71
CA VAL A 333 43.44 19.70 -36.62
C VAL A 333 43.42 20.49 -35.31
N LEU A 334 42.55 20.04 -34.39
CA LEU A 334 42.45 20.37 -32.96
C LEU A 334 41.95 21.79 -32.65
N ARG A 335 40.98 22.00 -31.76
CA ARG A 335 40.61 21.26 -30.54
C ARG A 335 39.10 21.16 -30.38
#